data_AF-A0AAD7CFA7-F1
#
_entry.id   AF-A0AAD7CFA7-F1
#
_cell.length_a   1.000
_cell.length_b   1.000
_cell.length_c   1.000
_cell.angle_alpha   90.00
_cell.angle_beta   90.00
_cell.angle_gamma   90.00
#
_symmetry.space_group_name_H-M   'P 1'
#
loop_
_entity.id
_entity.type
_entity.pdbx_description
1 polymer ?
#
loop_
_entity_poly.entity_id
_entity_poly.type
_entity_poly.pdbx_seq_one_letter_code
_entity_poly.pdbx_strand_id
1 'polypeptide(L)' 'RHQCTYCSKRFNRPSGLKIHLTTHTGDKPYVCPEEDCGRCFSVRSNMRRHVRIVHQLTREASGEPRAESES' A
#
# COMPACT_ATOMS: atom_id res chain seq x y z
N ARG A 1 20.60 7.22 0.83
CA ARG A 1 19.72 7.80 1.87
C ARG A 1 18.71 8.69 1.16
N HIS A 2 17.42 8.50 1.40
CA HIS A 2 16.34 9.26 0.78
C HIS A 2 15.68 10.17 1.82
N GLN A 3 15.62 11.47 1.56
CA GLN A 3 15.07 12.46 2.50
C GLN A 3 13.65 12.87 2.09
N CYS A 4 12.78 13.05 3.08
CA CYS A 4 11.44 13.57 2.84
C CYS A 4 11.49 15.05 2.47
N THR A 5 10.62 15.45 1.55
CA THR A 5 10.50 16.85 1.09
C THR A 5 9.63 17.69 2.02
N TYR A 6 8.70 17.06 2.74
CA TYR A 6 7.81 17.73 3.69
C TYR A 6 8.36 17.78 5.12
N CYS A 7 9.37 16.95 5.45
CA CYS A 7 10.01 16.95 6.76
C CYS A 7 11.46 16.45 6.68
N SER A 8 12.26 16.68 7.73
CA SER A 8 13.68 16.29 7.75
C SER A 8 13.95 14.79 7.99
N LYS A 9 12.94 13.91 7.86
CA LYS A 9 13.12 12.47 8.04
C LYS A 9 13.91 11.86 6.88
N ARG A 10 14.82 10.94 7.23
CA ARG A 10 15.70 10.24 6.28
C ARG A 10 15.43 8.74 6.34
N PHE A 11 15.34 8.13 5.17
CA PHE A 11 15.10 6.72 4.98
C PHE A 11 16.30 6.07 4.30
N ASN A 12 16.55 4.81 4.62
CA ASN A 12 17.61 4.03 3.99
C ASN A 12 17.21 3.53 2.59
N ARG A 13 15.91 3.34 2.34
CA ARG A 13 15.34 2.80 1.10
C ARG A 13 14.34 3.76 0.47
N PRO A 14 14.28 3.84 -0.86
CA PRO A 14 13.33 4.73 -1.56
C PRO A 14 11.89 4.30 -1.34
N SER A 15 11.62 3.00 -1.22
CA SER A 15 10.30 2.47 -0.88
C SER A 15 9.79 2.98 0.47
N GLY A 16 10.68 3.07 1.47
CA GLY A 16 10.36 3.65 2.78
C GLY A 16 9.99 5.13 2.70
N LEU A 17 10.72 5.91 1.88
CA LEU A 17 10.38 7.30 1.62
C LEU A 17 9.02 7.40 0.90
N LYS A 18 8.78 6.62 -0.16
CA LYS A 18 7.52 6.65 -0.91
C LYS A 18 6.31 6.34 -0.02
N ILE A 19 6.42 5.32 0.83
CA ILE A 19 5.38 5.00 1.83
C ILE A 19 5.22 6.15 2.81
N HIS A 20 6.31 6.75 3.29
CA HIS A 20 6.22 7.88 4.21
C HIS A 20 5.54 9.11 3.57
N LEU A 21 5.75 9.39 2.29
CA LEU A 21 5.11 10.53 1.62
C LEU A 21 3.58 10.46 1.67
N THR A 22 3.00 9.24 1.71
CA THR A 22 1.55 9.05 1.90
C THR A 22 1.02 9.64 3.20
N THR A 23 1.86 9.83 4.21
CA THR A 23 1.45 10.47 5.48
C THR A 23 1.30 11.98 5.34
N HIS A 24 1.91 12.57 4.32
CA HIS A 24 1.80 14.00 4.02
C HIS A 24 0.71 14.26 2.98
N THR A 25 0.62 13.43 1.95
CA THR A 25 -0.36 13.60 0.87
C THR A 25 -1.72 12.99 1.20
N GLY A 26 -1.79 12.08 2.17
CA GLY A 26 -2.99 11.28 2.45
C GLY A 26 -3.26 10.20 1.40
N ASP A 27 -2.43 10.10 0.36
CA ASP A 27 -2.62 9.17 -0.76
C ASP A 27 -2.35 7.72 -0.31
N LYS A 28 -3.38 6.89 -0.25
CA LYS A 28 -3.28 5.50 0.22
C LYS A 28 -3.70 4.56 -0.90
N PRO A 29 -2.74 4.09 -1.72
CA PRO A 29 -3.06 3.32 -2.91
C PRO A 29 -3.59 1.91 -2.63
N TYR A 30 -3.48 1.41 -1.40
CA TYR A 30 -3.93 0.06 -1.04
C TYR A 30 -5.25 0.13 -0.29
N VAL A 31 -6.36 0.00 -1.00
CA VAL A 31 -7.71 -0.06 -0.41
C VAL A 31 -8.04 -1.50 -0.03
N CYS A 32 -8.79 -1.68 1.06
CA CYS A 32 -9.36 -2.98 1.41
C CYS A 32 -10.29 -3.45 0.29
N PRO A 33 -10.19 -4.70 -0.18
CA PRO A 33 -11.07 -5.23 -1.22
C PRO A 33 -12.52 -5.42 -0.77
N GLU A 34 -12.77 -5.40 0.54
CA GLU A 34 -14.12 -5.47 1.09
C GLU A 34 -14.79 -4.10 0.99
N GLU A 35 -15.80 -4.02 0.12
CA GLU A 35 -16.51 -2.77 -0.21
C GLU A 35 -17.18 -2.12 1.02
N ASP A 36 -17.63 -2.92 2.00
CA ASP A 36 -18.21 -2.42 3.25
C ASP A 36 -17.16 -1.84 4.23
N CYS A 37 -15.87 -2.12 4.02
CA CYS A 37 -14.81 -1.67 4.92
C CYS A 37 -14.30 -0.26 4.58
N GLY A 38 -14.13 0.04 3.30
CA GLY A 38 -13.63 1.34 2.81
C GLY A 38 -12.24 1.76 3.34
N ARG A 39 -11.47 0.82 3.92
CA ARG A 39 -10.24 1.16 4.68
C ARG A 39 -9.01 1.17 3.79
N CYS A 40 -8.29 2.28 3.78
CA CYS A 40 -7.10 2.46 2.94
C CYS A 40 -5.79 2.37 3.76
N PHE A 41 -4.74 1.84 3.13
CA PHE A 41 -3.42 1.62 3.71
C PHE A 41 -2.31 2.16 2.80
N SER A 42 -1.23 2.63 3.41
CA SER A 42 -0.03 3.09 2.70
C SER A 42 0.85 1.92 2.22
N VAL A 43 0.62 0.70 2.72
CA VAL A 43 1.47 -0.48 2.47
C VAL A 43 0.61 -1.71 2.21
N ARG A 44 0.92 -2.43 1.12
CA ARG A 44 0.25 -3.69 0.73
C ARG A 44 0.23 -4.73 1.86
N SER A 45 1.35 -4.93 2.56
CA SER A 45 1.44 -5.91 3.66
C SER A 45 0.51 -5.58 4.83
N ASN A 46 0.27 -4.29 5.11
CA ASN A 46 -0.66 -3.88 6.16
C ASN A 46 -2.11 -4.16 5.78
N MET A 47 -2.49 -3.83 4.54
CA MET A 47 -3.82 -4.15 4.01
C MET A 47 -4.06 -5.67 4.03
N ARG A 48 -3.12 -6.48 3.53
CA ARG A 48 -3.26 -7.95 3.54
C ARG A 48 -3.44 -8.52 4.95
N ARG A 49 -2.68 -8.01 5.92
CA ARG A 49 -2.82 -8.41 7.32
C ARG A 49 -4.19 -8.02 7.88
N HIS A 50 -4.66 -6.82 7.56
CA HIS A 50 -5.99 -6.36 7.97
C HIS A 50 -7.08 -7.27 7.41
N VAL A 51 -7.07 -7.55 6.10
CA VAL A 51 -8.05 -8.46 5.47
C VAL A 51 -8.01 -9.84 6.13
N ARG A 52 -6.81 -10.39 6.34
CA ARG A 52 -6.66 -11.71 6.96
C ARG A 52 -7.25 -11.79 8.38
N ILE A 53 -7.02 -10.78 9.21
CA ILE A 53 -7.41 -10.79 10.63
C ILE A 53 -8.85 -10.32 10.82
N VAL A 54 -9.25 -9.25 10.13
CA VAL A 54 -10.54 -8.58 10.32
C VAL A 54 -11.61 -9.20 9.45
N HIS A 55 -11.29 -9.51 8.19
CA HIS A 55 -12.26 -10.00 7.23
C HIS A 55 -12.24 -11.53 7.08
N GLN A 56 -11.25 -12.22 7.65
CA GLN A 56 -11.12 -13.70 7.74
C GLN A 56 -11.32 -14.48 6.42
N LEU A 57 -11.50 -13.81 5.28
CA LEU A 57 -11.74 -14.38 3.97
C LEU A 57 -10.85 -13.69 2.95
N THR A 58 -9.93 -14.47 2.39
CA THR A 58 -9.67 -14.43 0.95
C THR A 58 -9.47 -15.88 0.52
N ARG A 59 -10.56 -16.57 0.16
CA ARG A 59 -10.47 -17.49 -0.97
C ARG A 59 -10.29 -16.57 -2.18
N GLU A 60 -9.06 -16.54 -2.70
CA GLU A 60 -8.68 -16.25 -4.09
C GLU A 60 -9.45 -15.13 -4.81
N ALA A 61 -8.79 -13.99 -5.10
CA ALA A 61 -8.80 -13.34 -6.43
C ALA A 61 -8.37 -11.86 -6.34
N SER A 62 -7.07 -11.63 -6.53
CA SER A 62 -6.52 -10.46 -7.20
C SER A 62 -5.14 -10.94 -7.68
N GLY A 63 -5.08 -11.68 -8.78
CA GLY A 63 -5.47 -11.12 -10.07
C GLY A 63 -4.48 -10.02 -10.39
N GLU A 64 -3.20 -10.37 -10.50
CA GLU A 64 -2.25 -9.52 -11.21
C GLU A 64 -2.69 -9.55 -12.67
N PRO A 65 -3.14 -8.45 -13.29
CA PRO A 65 -2.94 -8.35 -14.72
C PRO A 65 -1.43 -8.36 -14.90
N ARG A 66 -0.92 -9.49 -15.40
CA ARG A 66 0.36 -9.56 -16.09
C ARG A 66 0.24 -8.57 -17.25
N ALA A 67 0.60 -7.31 -17.01
CA ALA A 67 0.80 -6.36 -18.07
C ALA A 67 1.94 -6.91 -18.91
N GLU A 68 1.56 -7.26 -20.12
CA GLU A 68 2.34 -7.96 -21.10
C GLU A 68 3.59 -7.16 -21.43
N SER A 69 4.69 -7.89 -21.59
CA SER A 69 5.81 -7.46 -22.40
C SER A 69 5.30 -7.06 -23.79
N GLU A 70 5.46 -5.80 -24.15
CA GLU A 70 5.50 -5.39 -25.56
C GLU A 70 6.79 -4.62 -25.83
N SER A 71 7.54 -5.19 -26.77
CA SER A 71 8.76 -4.73 -27.48
C SER A 71 10.07 -4.63 -26.71
#